data_AF-A0A7J5A933-F1
#
_entry.id   AF-A0A7J5A933-F1
#
_cell.length_a   1.000
_cell.length_b   1.000
_cell.length_c   1.000
_cell.angle_alpha   90.00
_cell.angle_beta   90.00
_cell.angle_gamma   90.00
#
_symmetry.space_group_name_H-M   'P 1'
#
loop_
_entity.id
_entity.type
_entity.pdbx_description
1 polymer ?
#
loop_
_entity_poly.entity_id
_entity_poly.type
_entity_poly.pdbx_seq_one_letter_code
_entity_poly.pdbx_strand_id
1 'polypeptide(L)'
;MKKITLFTLLSFIILSCKAQLKIENNTKKIKQAQTEITPDLKYFLSDCLVNKDCNECVNELVSKAKNEYQKYLIGGALYNIDSKVSYELHKSAYDKYPNELNFNLEYAIESHRIGDYKTAIKHYEIYNQTKETDYRVHVWLSECYLNLDNYSKAIEHWKKANHSKNHTGIDKAIYIIHGQVDQIKKRSDLISKIKSKDSKSAYELIFLDMNWELDWWNINIQESFLTKDLNTIKNSFGSNSKEYLQLSAYNKIKHLSKNSSSKDAIKTALLDSKLILDNYPMPTNGKIASDLLRISFINRLLDQKEFFEKRGKEMIELADTYKDEELLNIYAYLESVVTGHVSEQTDKKGWNEYKSEKFAISYFIGLANKNKYDNPDLEKALMDFPNSSKIHWVKLNCAKIEGKNIKTDLIEVMKKEFKTLGSSQAKYSYALKNYFYLLENEI
;
A
#
# COMPACT_ATOMS: atom_id res chain seq x y z
N MET A 1 -27.49 -20.53 0.19
CA MET A 1 -26.72 -20.27 1.44
C MET A 1 -25.40 -19.60 1.11
N LYS A 2 -25.36 -18.25 1.04
CA LYS A 2 -24.15 -17.45 0.81
C LYS A 2 -24.33 -16.07 1.49
N LYS A 3 -24.23 -16.03 2.83
CA LYS A 3 -24.29 -14.79 3.62
C LYS A 3 -23.02 -14.54 4.46
N ILE A 4 -21.96 -15.33 4.27
CA ILE A 4 -20.80 -15.34 5.18
C ILE A 4 -19.64 -14.43 4.72
N THR A 5 -19.57 -14.01 3.46
CA THR A 5 -18.37 -13.33 2.94
C THR A 5 -18.30 -11.81 3.12
N LEU A 6 -19.34 -11.15 3.64
CA LEU A 6 -19.31 -9.69 3.89
C LEU A 6 -18.84 -9.33 5.30
N PHE A 7 -18.72 -10.33 6.19
CA PHE A 7 -18.35 -10.12 7.59
C PHE A 7 -16.88 -9.72 7.77
N THR A 8 -16.01 -10.02 6.80
CA THR A 8 -14.57 -9.70 6.85
C THR A 8 -14.28 -8.22 6.65
N LEU A 9 -14.98 -7.52 5.73
CA LEU A 9 -14.79 -6.07 5.57
C LEU A 9 -15.33 -5.29 6.79
N LEU A 10 -16.49 -5.73 7.31
CA LEU A 10 -17.11 -5.13 8.49
C LEU A 10 -16.27 -5.37 9.75
N SER A 11 -15.65 -6.55 9.89
CA SER A 11 -14.80 -6.84 11.04
C SER A 11 -13.50 -6.05 11.00
N PHE A 12 -12.88 -5.77 9.85
CA PHE A 12 -11.63 -4.99 9.77
C PHE A 12 -11.81 -3.49 10.06
N ILE A 13 -12.88 -2.85 9.58
CA ILE A 13 -13.17 -1.42 9.88
C ILE A 13 -13.67 -1.26 11.32
N ILE A 14 -14.38 -2.27 11.86
CA ILE A 14 -14.69 -2.32 13.29
C ILE A 14 -13.43 -2.70 14.11
N LEU A 15 -12.44 -3.41 13.55
CA LEU A 15 -11.19 -3.80 14.22
C LEU A 15 -10.16 -2.68 14.32
N SER A 16 -10.08 -1.75 13.37
CA SER A 16 -9.34 -0.49 13.57
C SER A 16 -9.93 0.28 14.75
N CYS A 17 -11.26 0.29 14.89
CA CYS A 17 -11.95 0.76 16.11
C CYS A 17 -11.74 -0.12 17.36
N LYS A 18 -11.47 -1.43 17.25
CA LYS A 18 -11.28 -2.30 18.43
C LYS A 18 -9.96 -2.06 19.15
N ALA A 19 -8.95 -1.54 18.47
CA ALA A 19 -7.73 -1.09 19.14
C ALA A 19 -7.97 0.20 19.99
N GLN A 20 -9.17 0.80 19.88
CA GLN A 20 -9.55 2.10 20.43
C GLN A 20 -10.72 2.01 21.45
N LEU A 21 -11.44 0.89 21.54
CA LEU A 21 -12.62 0.73 22.44
C LEU A 21 -12.28 0.36 23.90
N LYS A 22 -11.00 0.27 24.30
CA LYS A 22 -10.56 0.02 25.70
C LYS A 22 -10.33 1.31 26.51
N ILE A 23 -11.07 2.38 26.20
CA ILE A 23 -10.99 3.65 26.90
C ILE A 23 -12.30 3.88 27.65
N GLU A 24 -12.21 3.96 28.99
CA GLU A 24 -13.37 4.15 29.89
C GLU A 24 -14.01 5.54 29.76
N ASN A 25 -13.32 6.52 29.17
CA ASN A 25 -13.85 7.86 28.99
C ASN A 25 -15.03 7.86 28.01
N ASN A 26 -16.20 8.29 28.48
CA ASN A 26 -17.46 8.39 27.73
C ASN A 26 -17.84 7.15 26.89
N THR A 27 -17.41 5.94 27.29
CA THR A 27 -17.69 4.69 26.56
C THR A 27 -19.18 4.49 26.28
N LYS A 28 -20.06 4.93 27.20
CA LYS A 28 -21.52 4.87 27.02
C LYS A 28 -22.00 5.72 25.84
N LYS A 29 -21.49 6.96 25.69
CA LYS A 29 -21.86 7.86 24.59
C LYS A 29 -21.35 7.35 23.25
N ILE A 30 -20.13 6.83 23.21
CA ILE A 30 -19.57 6.19 22.00
C ILE A 30 -20.40 4.97 21.60
N LYS A 31 -20.71 4.07 22.55
CA LYS A 31 -21.55 2.90 22.28
C LYS A 31 -22.96 3.27 21.81
N GLN A 32 -23.55 4.30 22.40
CA GLN A 32 -24.84 4.81 21.96
C GLN A 32 -24.77 5.34 20.52
N ALA A 33 -23.83 6.25 20.23
CA ALA A 33 -23.62 6.79 18.88
C ALA A 33 -23.33 5.68 17.86
N GLN A 34 -22.56 4.67 18.26
CA GLN A 34 -22.28 3.49 17.44
C GLN A 34 -23.55 2.72 17.10
N THR A 35 -24.43 2.51 18.09
CA THR A 35 -25.69 1.79 17.89
C THR A 35 -26.59 2.57 16.91
N GLU A 36 -26.68 3.88 17.08
CA GLU A 36 -27.48 4.77 16.23
C GLU A 36 -26.99 4.81 14.78
N ILE A 37 -25.67 4.86 14.54
CA ILE A 37 -25.10 4.98 13.19
C ILE A 37 -24.79 3.63 12.51
N THR A 38 -24.86 2.52 13.25
CA THR A 38 -24.55 1.17 12.70
C THR A 38 -25.34 0.82 11.43
N PRO A 39 -26.66 1.11 11.32
CA PRO A 39 -27.41 0.85 10.09
C PRO A 39 -26.84 1.60 8.87
N ASP A 40 -26.52 2.88 9.03
CA ASP A 40 -25.95 3.71 7.96
C ASP A 40 -24.55 3.24 7.57
N LEU A 41 -23.69 2.90 8.56
CA LEU A 41 -22.36 2.34 8.29
C LEU A 41 -22.43 0.99 7.57
N LYS A 42 -23.38 0.12 7.95
CA LYS A 42 -23.60 -1.15 7.26
C LYS A 42 -24.00 -0.90 5.82
N TYR A 43 -25.01 -0.06 5.57
CA TYR A 43 -25.45 0.30 4.23
C TYR A 43 -24.29 0.85 3.38
N PHE A 44 -23.55 1.81 3.94
CA PHE A 44 -22.39 2.43 3.30
C PHE A 44 -21.38 1.38 2.82
N LEU A 45 -20.93 0.49 3.72
CA LEU A 45 -19.90 -0.51 3.43
C LEU A 45 -20.41 -1.68 2.57
N SER A 46 -21.68 -2.06 2.71
CA SER A 46 -22.22 -3.27 2.07
C SER A 46 -22.81 -3.05 0.69
N ASP A 47 -23.41 -1.87 0.48
CA ASP A 47 -24.25 -1.62 -0.69
C ASP A 47 -23.81 -0.35 -1.41
N CYS A 48 -23.72 0.78 -0.69
CA CYS A 48 -23.40 2.06 -1.31
C CYS A 48 -22.06 2.00 -2.07
N LEU A 49 -20.96 1.65 -1.39
CA LEU A 49 -19.63 1.59 -2.02
C LEU A 49 -19.51 0.53 -3.12
N VAL A 50 -20.38 -0.49 -3.11
CA VAL A 50 -20.41 -1.52 -4.17
C VAL A 50 -21.11 -0.97 -5.42
N ASN A 51 -22.20 -0.23 -5.24
CA ASN A 51 -23.18 0.05 -6.29
C ASN A 51 -23.21 1.50 -6.78
N LYS A 52 -22.67 2.45 -6.02
CA LYS A 52 -22.72 3.89 -6.30
C LYS A 52 -21.32 4.51 -6.35
N ASP A 53 -21.26 5.78 -6.76
CA ASP A 53 -20.03 6.56 -6.73
C ASP A 53 -19.57 6.80 -5.28
N CYS A 54 -18.25 6.70 -5.06
CA CYS A 54 -17.67 6.87 -3.74
C CYS A 54 -17.99 8.25 -3.12
N ASN A 55 -17.92 9.34 -3.89
CA ASN A 55 -18.19 10.67 -3.34
C ASN A 55 -19.66 10.84 -2.95
N GLU A 56 -20.59 10.28 -3.74
CA GLU A 56 -22.01 10.24 -3.38
C GLU A 56 -22.20 9.51 -2.05
N CYS A 57 -21.60 8.33 -1.88
CA CYS A 57 -21.69 7.54 -0.66
C CYS A 57 -21.09 8.26 0.56
N VAL A 58 -19.95 8.92 0.38
CA VAL A 58 -19.30 9.70 1.45
C VAL A 58 -20.22 10.85 1.86
N ASN A 59 -20.73 11.64 0.92
CA ASN A 59 -21.63 12.74 1.20
C ASN A 59 -22.93 12.28 1.91
N GLU A 60 -23.51 11.17 1.45
CA GLU A 60 -24.69 10.56 2.07
C GLU A 60 -24.40 10.15 3.52
N LEU A 61 -23.30 9.45 3.78
CA LEU A 61 -22.94 9.00 5.13
C LEU A 61 -22.65 10.19 6.07
N VAL A 62 -21.89 11.19 5.61
CA VAL A 62 -21.58 12.39 6.39
C VAL A 62 -22.84 13.12 6.81
N SER A 63 -23.85 13.21 5.93
CA SER A 63 -25.13 13.86 6.23
C SER A 63 -25.91 13.19 7.38
N LYS A 64 -25.58 11.94 7.74
CA LYS A 64 -26.21 11.21 8.85
C LYS A 64 -25.66 11.59 10.22
N ALA A 65 -24.52 12.28 10.29
CA ALA A 65 -23.89 12.67 11.55
C ALA A 65 -24.72 13.74 12.28
N LYS A 66 -25.31 13.40 13.43
CA LYS A 66 -26.13 14.31 14.25
C LYS A 66 -25.37 14.91 15.43
N ASN A 67 -24.23 14.33 15.81
CA ASN A 67 -23.41 14.79 16.93
C ASN A 67 -21.94 14.39 16.75
N GLU A 68 -21.07 14.91 17.61
CA GLU A 68 -19.62 14.73 17.50
C GLU A 68 -19.14 13.29 17.70
N TYR A 69 -19.84 12.48 18.50
CA TYR A 69 -19.50 11.06 18.62
C TYR A 69 -19.82 10.29 17.34
N GLN A 70 -20.90 10.66 16.65
CA GLN A 70 -21.20 10.10 15.33
C GLN A 70 -20.22 10.60 14.26
N LYS A 71 -19.84 11.89 14.28
CA LYS A 71 -18.78 12.41 13.39
C LYS A 71 -17.46 11.68 13.62
N TYR A 72 -17.07 11.43 14.87
CA TYR A 72 -15.90 10.63 15.22
C TYR A 72 -15.94 9.23 14.59
N LEU A 73 -17.08 8.53 14.70
CA LEU A 73 -17.25 7.19 14.12
C LEU A 73 -17.26 7.20 12.59
N ILE A 74 -17.93 8.19 11.98
CA ILE A 74 -17.96 8.34 10.52
C ILE A 74 -16.57 8.71 10.00
N GLY A 75 -15.85 9.62 10.66
CA GLY A 75 -14.45 9.93 10.35
C GLY A 75 -13.60 8.66 10.36
N GLY A 76 -13.70 7.85 11.42
CA GLY A 76 -12.99 6.56 11.49
C GLY A 76 -13.33 5.60 10.35
N ALA A 77 -14.59 5.56 9.88
CA ALA A 77 -14.98 4.76 8.72
C ALA A 77 -14.43 5.31 7.39
N LEU A 78 -14.24 6.63 7.31
CA LEU A 78 -13.72 7.32 6.13
C LEU A 78 -12.20 7.42 6.08
N TYR A 79 -11.50 7.03 7.16
CA TYR A 79 -10.05 7.15 7.28
C TYR A 79 -9.29 6.61 6.05
N ASN A 80 -9.63 5.40 5.57
CA ASN A 80 -9.01 4.78 4.38
C ASN A 80 -9.86 4.91 3.10
N ILE A 81 -10.70 5.95 3.02
CA ILE A 81 -11.63 6.18 1.90
C ILE A 81 -11.53 7.62 1.40
N ASP A 82 -11.73 8.57 2.30
CA ASP A 82 -11.63 10.00 2.05
C ASP A 82 -10.91 10.66 3.24
N SER A 83 -9.58 10.73 3.14
CA SER A 83 -8.72 11.25 4.20
C SER A 83 -9.02 12.70 4.57
N LYS A 84 -9.45 13.51 3.60
CA LYS A 84 -9.78 14.91 3.83
C LYS A 84 -11.05 15.03 4.66
N VAL A 85 -12.13 14.33 4.27
CA VAL A 85 -13.38 14.36 5.01
C VAL A 85 -13.21 13.74 6.41
N SER A 86 -12.44 12.66 6.52
CA SER A 86 -12.08 12.04 7.80
C SER A 86 -11.41 13.05 8.75
N TYR A 87 -10.36 13.74 8.27
CA TYR A 87 -9.67 14.79 9.03
C TYR A 87 -10.63 15.86 9.55
N GLU A 88 -11.49 16.42 8.70
CA GLU A 88 -12.43 17.49 9.08
C GLU A 88 -13.45 17.02 10.14
N LEU A 89 -13.92 15.78 10.05
CA LEU A 89 -14.85 15.20 11.03
C LEU A 89 -14.19 14.98 12.40
N HIS A 90 -12.97 14.44 12.42
CA HIS A 90 -12.22 14.24 13.67
C HIS A 90 -11.82 15.56 14.31
N LYS A 91 -11.37 16.53 13.50
CA LYS A 91 -11.08 17.89 13.97
C LYS A 91 -12.32 18.55 14.58
N SER A 92 -13.47 18.51 13.89
CA SER A 92 -14.74 19.05 14.43
C SER A 92 -15.11 18.41 15.76
N ALA A 93 -14.98 17.07 15.87
CA ALA A 93 -15.31 16.35 17.09
C ALA A 93 -14.42 16.79 18.26
N TYR A 94 -13.11 16.91 18.01
CA TYR A 94 -12.15 17.43 18.97
C TYR A 94 -12.46 18.87 19.38
N ASP A 95 -12.69 19.78 18.43
CA ASP A 95 -12.94 21.21 18.70
C ASP A 95 -14.11 21.42 19.67
N LYS A 96 -15.12 20.53 19.61
CA LYS A 96 -16.28 20.58 20.51
C LYS A 96 -16.04 19.92 21.88
N TYR A 97 -15.25 18.85 21.91
CA TYR A 97 -14.96 18.08 23.13
C TYR A 97 -13.45 17.83 23.27
N PRO A 98 -12.65 18.86 23.58
CA PRO A 98 -11.19 18.77 23.56
C PRO A 98 -10.60 17.86 24.66
N ASN A 99 -11.40 17.51 25.67
CA ASN A 99 -11.02 16.60 26.74
C ASN A 99 -11.44 15.14 26.47
N GLU A 100 -12.09 14.87 25.33
CA GLU A 100 -12.39 13.50 24.93
C GLU A 100 -11.12 12.82 24.40
N LEU A 101 -10.68 11.78 25.11
CA LEU A 101 -9.39 11.15 24.86
C LEU A 101 -9.33 10.48 23.48
N ASN A 102 -10.44 9.86 23.06
CA ASN A 102 -10.53 9.22 21.75
C ASN A 102 -10.42 10.25 20.61
N PHE A 103 -11.01 11.44 20.80
CA PHE A 103 -10.98 12.49 19.77
C PHE A 103 -9.58 13.09 19.64
N ASN A 104 -8.86 13.24 20.76
CA ASN A 104 -7.45 13.62 20.72
C ASN A 104 -6.63 12.61 19.93
N LEU A 105 -6.82 11.31 20.18
CA LEU A 105 -6.05 10.28 19.48
C LEU A 105 -6.27 10.31 17.97
N GLU A 106 -7.53 10.30 17.51
CA GLU A 106 -7.82 10.32 16.08
C GLU A 106 -7.34 11.61 15.43
N TYR A 107 -7.54 12.76 16.08
CA TYR A 107 -7.06 14.02 15.55
C TYR A 107 -5.52 14.06 15.46
N ALA A 108 -4.82 13.41 16.40
CA ALA A 108 -3.37 13.25 16.33
C ALA A 108 -2.93 12.39 15.14
N ILE A 109 -3.59 11.24 14.93
CA ILE A 109 -3.32 10.32 13.81
C ILE A 109 -3.55 11.03 12.47
N GLU A 110 -4.67 11.73 12.36
CA GLU A 110 -5.04 12.52 11.19
C GLU A 110 -4.03 13.65 10.90
N SER A 111 -3.63 14.40 11.93
CA SER A 111 -2.61 15.45 11.83
C SER A 111 -1.24 14.89 11.44
N HIS A 112 -0.88 13.73 11.99
CA HIS A 112 0.36 13.04 11.67
C HIS A 112 0.40 12.65 10.19
N ARG A 113 -0.69 12.07 9.68
CA ARG A 113 -0.81 11.65 8.28
C ARG A 113 -0.62 12.79 7.29
N ILE A 114 -1.10 13.99 7.60
CA ILE A 114 -0.92 15.18 6.74
C ILE A 114 0.40 15.93 6.98
N GLY A 115 1.26 15.45 7.88
CA GLY A 115 2.54 16.07 8.21
C GLY A 115 2.47 17.25 9.18
N ASP A 116 1.34 17.50 9.83
CA ASP A 116 1.24 18.45 10.94
C ASP A 116 1.74 17.80 12.24
N TYR A 117 3.05 17.57 12.28
CA TYR A 117 3.71 16.88 13.39
C TYR A 117 3.59 17.63 14.73
N LYS A 118 3.48 18.97 14.71
CA LYS A 118 3.35 19.77 15.94
C LYS A 118 1.99 19.52 16.59
N THR A 119 0.91 19.56 15.81
CA THR A 119 -0.44 19.25 16.30
C THR A 119 -0.52 17.78 16.72
N ALA A 120 0.03 16.86 15.93
CA ALA A 120 0.07 15.45 16.27
C ALA A 120 0.74 15.18 17.63
N ILE A 121 1.93 15.75 17.88
CA ILE A 121 2.65 15.61 19.16
C ILE A 121 1.80 16.08 20.33
N LYS A 122 1.22 17.28 20.25
CA LYS A 122 0.38 17.84 21.32
C LYS A 122 -0.71 16.86 21.74
N HIS A 123 -1.42 16.28 20.78
CA HIS A 123 -2.56 15.40 21.07
C HIS A 123 -2.13 13.98 21.45
N TYR A 124 -1.05 13.46 20.87
CA TYR A 124 -0.45 12.20 21.30
C TYR A 124 0.07 12.27 22.74
N GLU A 125 0.65 13.39 23.18
CA GLU A 125 1.11 13.55 24.56
C GLU A 125 -0.05 13.58 25.55
N ILE A 126 -1.15 14.28 25.24
CA ILE A 126 -2.39 14.25 26.05
C ILE A 126 -2.90 12.80 26.17
N TYR A 127 -2.93 12.06 25.06
CA TYR A 127 -3.33 10.67 25.08
C TYR A 127 -2.39 9.81 25.94
N ASN A 128 -1.08 9.98 25.75
CA ASN A 128 -0.04 9.20 26.40
C ASN A 128 -0.07 9.36 27.92
N GLN A 129 -0.39 10.56 28.44
CA GLN A 129 -0.57 10.80 29.89
C GLN A 129 -1.64 9.90 30.52
N THR A 130 -2.64 9.47 29.75
CA THR A 130 -3.71 8.60 30.25
C THR A 130 -3.45 7.12 29.93
N LYS A 131 -2.62 6.83 28.92
CA LYS A 131 -2.38 5.48 28.36
C LYS A 131 -0.90 5.21 28.14
N GLU A 132 -0.10 5.36 29.20
CA GLU A 132 1.36 5.24 29.16
C GLU A 132 1.89 3.87 28.67
N THR A 133 1.06 2.83 28.72
CA THR A 133 1.45 1.48 28.28
C THR A 133 1.20 1.22 26.78
N ASP A 134 0.59 2.17 26.07
CA ASP A 134 0.30 2.05 24.65
C ASP A 134 1.55 2.35 23.79
N TYR A 135 2.32 1.30 23.50
CA TYR A 135 3.57 1.41 22.73
C TYR A 135 3.39 2.09 21.35
N ARG A 136 2.18 2.05 20.76
CA ARG A 136 1.92 2.60 19.42
C ARG A 136 2.12 4.11 19.40
N VAL A 137 1.70 4.80 20.46
CA VAL A 137 1.85 6.25 20.58
C VAL A 137 3.31 6.65 20.65
N HIS A 138 4.14 5.82 21.27
CA HIS A 138 5.59 6.03 21.26
C HIS A 138 6.20 5.85 19.86
N VAL A 139 5.67 4.97 19.00
CA VAL A 139 6.11 4.89 17.59
C VAL A 139 5.79 6.19 16.86
N TRP A 140 4.55 6.68 16.97
CA TRP A 140 4.11 7.89 16.26
C TRP A 140 4.80 9.15 16.77
N LEU A 141 4.99 9.29 18.08
CA LEU A 141 5.76 10.39 18.67
C LEU A 141 7.22 10.35 18.23
N SER A 142 7.82 9.16 18.11
CA SER A 142 9.20 9.02 17.62
C SER A 142 9.35 9.60 16.20
N GLU A 143 8.44 9.25 15.29
CA GLU A 143 8.43 9.80 13.93
C GLU A 143 8.17 11.31 13.91
N CYS A 144 7.19 11.80 14.67
CA CYS A 144 6.87 13.22 14.70
C CYS A 144 8.06 14.06 15.20
N TYR A 145 8.71 13.60 16.28
CA TYR A 145 9.89 14.28 16.82
C TYR A 145 11.09 14.22 15.87
N LEU A 146 11.29 13.10 15.16
CA LEU A 146 12.30 12.98 14.11
C LEU A 146 12.09 14.02 13.00
N ASN A 147 10.84 14.24 12.59
CA ASN A 147 10.49 15.21 11.54
C ASN A 147 10.53 16.68 12.01
N LEU A 148 10.59 16.93 13.31
CA LEU A 148 10.81 18.27 13.91
C LEU A 148 12.25 18.46 14.41
N ASP A 149 13.17 17.59 13.97
CA ASP A 149 14.60 17.61 14.30
C ASP A 149 14.90 17.52 15.82
N ASN A 150 13.96 17.02 16.61
CA ASN A 150 14.15 16.72 18.03
C ASN A 150 14.58 15.26 18.21
N TYR A 151 15.80 14.97 17.80
CA TYR A 151 16.31 13.59 17.72
C TYR A 151 16.42 12.90 19.08
N SER A 152 16.73 13.65 20.14
CA SER A 152 16.78 13.10 21.51
C SER A 152 15.43 12.53 21.94
N LYS A 153 14.34 13.30 21.76
CA LYS A 153 12.98 12.80 22.03
C LYS A 153 12.58 11.68 21.07
N ALA A 154 12.98 11.75 19.79
CA ALA A 154 12.68 10.70 18.83
C ALA A 154 13.26 9.34 19.30
N ILE A 155 14.50 9.32 19.77
CA ILE A 155 15.18 8.13 20.32
C ILE A 155 14.50 7.67 21.62
N GLU A 156 14.19 8.59 22.54
CA GLU A 156 13.50 8.28 23.80
C GLU A 156 12.18 7.53 23.54
N HIS A 157 11.35 8.06 22.64
CA HIS A 157 10.09 7.45 22.28
C HIS A 157 10.28 6.13 21.52
N TRP A 158 11.26 6.02 20.62
CA TRP A 158 11.56 4.74 19.96
C TRP A 158 11.91 3.63 20.96
N LYS A 159 12.71 3.94 21.98
CA LYS A 159 13.06 3.00 23.06
C LYS A 159 11.81 2.56 23.85
N LYS A 160 10.92 3.50 24.18
CA LYS A 160 9.65 3.19 24.88
C LYS A 160 8.71 2.33 24.03
N ALA A 161 8.72 2.47 22.70
CA ALA A 161 7.96 1.59 21.81
C ALA A 161 8.41 0.11 21.88
N ASN A 162 9.65 -0.15 22.34
CA ASN A 162 10.19 -1.47 22.65
C ASN A 162 10.08 -2.46 21.47
N HIS A 163 10.80 -2.14 20.39
CA HIS A 163 10.77 -2.91 19.15
C HIS A 163 10.97 -4.42 19.33
N SER A 164 11.89 -4.83 20.22
CA SER A 164 12.16 -6.26 20.45
C SER A 164 10.92 -7.03 20.91
N LYS A 165 10.02 -6.40 21.68
CA LYS A 165 8.77 -7.02 22.13
C LYS A 165 7.59 -6.77 21.19
N ASN A 166 7.60 -5.66 20.45
CA ASN A 166 6.41 -5.16 19.75
C ASN A 166 6.55 -5.07 18.22
N HIS A 167 7.61 -5.61 17.60
CA HIS A 167 7.94 -5.40 16.18
C HIS A 167 6.75 -5.47 15.20
N THR A 168 5.96 -6.55 15.18
CA THR A 168 4.77 -6.64 14.29
C THR A 168 3.72 -5.57 14.57
N GLY A 169 3.56 -5.21 15.84
CA GLY A 169 2.66 -4.14 16.27
C GLY A 169 3.15 -2.75 15.84
N ILE A 170 4.46 -2.53 15.87
CA ILE A 170 5.10 -1.32 15.36
C ILE A 170 4.87 -1.20 13.85
N ASP A 171 5.11 -2.28 13.09
CA ASP A 171 4.88 -2.28 11.64
C ASP A 171 3.44 -1.87 11.32
N LYS A 172 2.45 -2.43 12.04
CA LYS A 172 1.04 -2.04 11.92
C LYS A 172 0.75 -0.61 12.35
N ALA A 173 1.40 -0.10 13.40
CA ALA A 173 1.24 1.29 13.82
C ALA A 173 1.74 2.25 12.73
N ILE A 174 2.85 1.93 12.07
CA ILE A 174 3.37 2.69 10.93
C ILE A 174 2.41 2.59 9.74
N TYR A 175 1.84 1.40 9.47
CA TYR A 175 0.84 1.21 8.41
C TYR A 175 -0.39 2.09 8.59
N ILE A 176 -0.84 2.31 9.83
CA ILE A 176 -2.00 3.18 10.10
C ILE A 176 -1.76 4.58 9.51
N ILE A 177 -0.54 5.11 9.56
CA ILE A 177 -0.22 6.45 9.06
C ILE A 177 0.07 6.43 7.55
N HIS A 178 0.87 5.46 7.08
CA HIS A 178 1.49 5.50 5.76
C HIS A 178 1.03 4.40 4.78
N GLY A 179 0.14 3.51 5.20
CA GLY A 179 -0.41 2.45 4.35
C GLY A 179 -1.28 2.98 3.21
N GLN A 180 -1.73 2.08 2.31
CA GLN A 180 -2.55 2.50 1.19
C GLN A 180 -3.98 2.88 1.65
N VAL A 181 -4.35 4.16 1.48
CA VAL A 181 -5.62 4.73 1.98
C VAL A 181 -6.63 5.12 0.89
N ASP A 182 -6.33 4.84 -0.38
CA ASP A 182 -7.12 5.37 -1.52
C ASP A 182 -7.80 4.29 -2.37
N GLN A 183 -7.71 3.01 -1.99
CA GLN A 183 -8.15 1.90 -2.85
C GLN A 183 -9.64 1.98 -3.24
N ILE A 184 -10.53 2.38 -2.32
CA ILE A 184 -11.97 2.53 -2.61
C ILE A 184 -12.22 3.69 -3.59
N LYS A 185 -11.54 4.81 -3.38
CA LYS A 185 -11.64 5.98 -4.26
C LYS A 185 -11.10 5.66 -5.66
N LYS A 186 -9.92 5.04 -5.73
CA LYS A 186 -9.31 4.56 -6.97
C LYS A 186 -10.24 3.60 -7.72
N ARG A 187 -10.89 2.67 -7.00
CA ARG A 187 -11.90 1.78 -7.59
C ARG A 187 -13.03 2.58 -8.26
N SER A 188 -13.60 3.56 -7.57
CA SER A 188 -14.65 4.44 -8.11
C SER A 188 -14.20 5.18 -9.37
N ASP A 189 -12.98 5.73 -9.34
CA ASP A 189 -12.40 6.47 -10.47
C ASP A 189 -12.20 5.55 -11.69
N LEU A 190 -11.72 4.32 -11.49
CA LEU A 190 -11.56 3.33 -12.56
C LEU A 190 -12.89 2.92 -13.17
N ILE A 191 -13.93 2.69 -12.35
CA ILE A 191 -15.29 2.39 -12.82
C ILE A 191 -15.83 3.53 -13.70
N SER A 192 -15.60 4.79 -13.33
CA SER A 192 -16.06 5.93 -14.14
C SER A 192 -15.40 5.98 -15.52
N LYS A 193 -14.10 5.64 -15.62
CA LYS A 193 -13.35 5.57 -16.88
C LYS A 193 -13.78 4.39 -17.76
N ILE A 194 -14.14 3.25 -17.16
CA ILE A 194 -14.67 2.08 -17.89
C ILE A 194 -15.97 2.42 -18.63
N LYS A 195 -16.82 3.29 -18.09
CA LYS A 195 -18.02 3.76 -18.80
C LYS A 195 -17.69 4.47 -20.11
N SER A 196 -16.48 5.04 -20.21
CA SER A 196 -15.93 5.66 -21.43
C SER A 196 -15.09 4.69 -22.27
N LYS A 197 -15.22 3.37 -22.04
CA LYS A 197 -14.49 2.28 -22.72
C LYS A 197 -12.96 2.36 -22.61
N ASP A 198 -12.44 2.90 -21.51
CA ASP A 198 -11.00 2.84 -21.25
C ASP A 198 -10.57 1.43 -20.82
N SER A 199 -9.94 0.71 -21.76
CA SER A 199 -9.46 -0.67 -21.58
C SER A 199 -8.44 -0.76 -20.43
N LYS A 200 -7.52 0.20 -20.31
CA LYS A 200 -6.50 0.20 -19.25
C LYS A 200 -7.14 0.21 -17.86
N SER A 201 -8.16 1.04 -17.66
CA SER A 201 -8.90 1.10 -16.39
C SER A 201 -9.62 -0.21 -16.05
N ALA A 202 -10.11 -0.97 -17.04
CA ALA A 202 -10.71 -2.29 -16.80
C ALA A 202 -9.70 -3.28 -16.21
N TYR A 203 -8.48 -3.31 -16.77
CA TYR A 203 -7.42 -4.17 -16.26
C TYR A 203 -6.95 -3.76 -14.87
N GLU A 204 -6.77 -2.46 -14.62
CA GLU A 204 -6.38 -1.94 -13.31
C GLU A 204 -7.43 -2.19 -12.24
N LEU A 205 -8.73 -2.11 -12.58
CA LEU A 205 -9.83 -2.38 -11.66
C LEU A 205 -9.82 -3.83 -11.18
N ILE A 206 -9.77 -4.78 -12.10
CA ILE A 206 -9.76 -6.20 -11.72
C ILE A 206 -8.45 -6.58 -11.01
N PHE A 207 -7.32 -5.98 -11.39
CA PHE A 207 -6.09 -6.18 -10.64
C PHE A 207 -6.22 -5.68 -9.20
N LEU A 208 -6.83 -4.51 -8.97
CA LEU A 208 -7.07 -3.95 -7.65
C LEU A 208 -7.97 -4.86 -6.79
N ASP A 209 -9.11 -5.30 -7.32
CA ASP A 209 -10.05 -6.16 -6.60
C ASP A 209 -9.42 -7.49 -6.18
N MET A 210 -8.48 -8.00 -7.00
CA MET A 210 -7.82 -9.28 -6.78
C MET A 210 -6.57 -9.19 -5.89
N ASN A 211 -6.08 -7.98 -5.61
CA ASN A 211 -4.84 -7.71 -4.86
C ASN A 211 -5.07 -6.60 -3.82
N TRP A 212 -6.19 -6.66 -3.11
CA TRP A 212 -6.57 -5.63 -2.18
C TRP A 212 -5.67 -5.65 -0.96
N GLU A 213 -4.89 -4.59 -0.75
CA GLU A 213 -4.02 -4.45 0.42
C GLU A 213 -4.87 -4.30 1.69
N LEU A 214 -4.49 -5.05 2.73
CA LEU A 214 -5.08 -4.97 4.07
C LEU A 214 -4.10 -4.35 5.05
N ASP A 215 -2.84 -4.76 4.94
CA ASP A 215 -1.67 -4.20 5.59
C ASP A 215 -0.44 -4.45 4.70
N TRP A 216 0.75 -4.07 5.20
CA TRP A 216 2.02 -4.21 4.50
C TRP A 216 2.30 -5.56 3.82
N TRP A 217 1.77 -6.66 4.34
CA TRP A 217 2.06 -8.01 3.83
C TRP A 217 0.82 -8.85 3.51
N ASN A 218 -0.38 -8.40 3.91
CA ASN A 218 -1.61 -9.10 3.64
C ASN A 218 -2.36 -8.47 2.47
N ILE A 219 -2.66 -9.31 1.47
CA ILE A 219 -3.57 -8.98 0.38
C ILE A 219 -4.78 -9.92 0.39
N ASN A 220 -5.92 -9.45 -0.10
CA ASN A 220 -7.12 -10.26 -0.25
C ASN A 220 -7.81 -10.03 -1.61
N ILE A 221 -8.70 -10.96 -1.98
CA ILE A 221 -9.64 -10.76 -3.09
C ILE A 221 -10.94 -10.17 -2.51
N GLN A 222 -11.40 -9.06 -3.09
CA GLN A 222 -12.67 -8.42 -2.75
C GLN A 222 -13.81 -8.99 -3.60
N GLU A 223 -14.32 -10.16 -3.23
CA GLU A 223 -15.30 -10.92 -4.01
C GLU A 223 -16.55 -10.13 -4.42
N SER A 224 -17.05 -9.26 -3.52
CA SER A 224 -18.24 -8.44 -3.79
C SER A 224 -17.99 -7.39 -4.86
N PHE A 225 -16.82 -6.73 -4.81
CA PHE A 225 -16.40 -5.76 -5.82
C PHE A 225 -16.11 -6.46 -7.14
N LEU A 226 -15.26 -7.49 -7.10
CA LEU A 226 -14.86 -8.28 -8.26
C LEU A 226 -16.04 -8.77 -9.09
N THR A 227 -17.07 -9.33 -8.44
CA THR A 227 -18.27 -9.83 -9.14
C THR A 227 -19.03 -8.68 -9.82
N LYS A 228 -19.19 -7.55 -9.13
CA LYS A 228 -19.86 -6.36 -9.67
C LYS A 228 -19.08 -5.76 -10.83
N ASP A 229 -17.76 -5.72 -10.71
CA ASP A 229 -16.88 -5.00 -11.62
C ASP A 229 -16.60 -5.79 -12.89
N LEU A 230 -16.50 -7.12 -12.81
CA LEU A 230 -16.53 -7.99 -13.98
C LEU A 230 -17.83 -7.84 -14.78
N ASN A 231 -18.98 -7.71 -14.10
CA ASN A 231 -20.25 -7.45 -14.79
C ASN A 231 -20.27 -6.04 -15.42
N THR A 232 -19.69 -5.04 -14.76
CA THR A 232 -19.56 -3.69 -15.31
C THR A 232 -18.72 -3.70 -16.59
N ILE A 233 -17.61 -4.43 -16.59
CA ILE A 233 -16.75 -4.61 -17.77
C ILE A 233 -17.49 -5.37 -18.87
N LYS A 234 -18.20 -6.46 -18.52
CA LYS A 234 -19.03 -7.23 -19.46
C LYS A 234 -20.06 -6.34 -20.16
N ASN A 235 -20.73 -5.48 -19.41
CA ASN A 235 -21.77 -4.59 -19.95
C ASN A 235 -21.18 -3.45 -20.79
N SER A 236 -19.99 -2.97 -20.44
CA SER A 236 -19.36 -1.82 -21.12
C SER A 236 -18.64 -2.23 -22.41
N PHE A 237 -17.93 -3.36 -22.39
CA PHE A 237 -17.14 -3.85 -23.52
C PHE A 237 -17.83 -4.97 -24.31
N GLY A 238 -18.75 -5.70 -23.70
CA GLY A 238 -19.41 -6.88 -24.28
C GLY A 238 -18.77 -8.20 -23.83
N SER A 239 -19.55 -9.29 -23.80
CA SER A 239 -19.12 -10.61 -23.32
C SER A 239 -18.07 -11.30 -24.19
N ASN A 240 -17.93 -10.86 -25.45
CA ASN A 240 -16.96 -11.42 -26.40
C ASN A 240 -15.77 -10.47 -26.61
N SER A 241 -15.69 -9.37 -25.84
CA SER A 241 -14.55 -8.45 -25.90
C SER A 241 -13.28 -9.13 -25.38
N LYS A 242 -12.13 -8.69 -25.91
CA LYS A 242 -10.82 -9.14 -25.44
C LYS A 242 -10.66 -8.88 -23.95
N GLU A 243 -11.06 -7.69 -23.49
CA GLU A 243 -10.99 -7.25 -22.09
C GLU A 243 -11.73 -8.20 -21.17
N TYR A 244 -13.03 -8.43 -21.42
CA TYR A 244 -13.84 -9.28 -20.56
C TYR A 244 -13.35 -10.72 -20.53
N LEU A 245 -12.96 -11.28 -21.68
CA LEU A 245 -12.48 -12.65 -21.78
C LEU A 245 -11.15 -12.84 -21.02
N GLN A 246 -10.19 -11.93 -21.22
CA GLN A 246 -8.90 -11.99 -20.51
C GLN A 246 -9.06 -11.80 -19.00
N LEU A 247 -9.90 -10.86 -18.57
CA LEU A 247 -10.12 -10.60 -17.14
C LEU A 247 -10.91 -11.71 -16.45
N SER A 248 -11.87 -12.32 -17.14
CA SER A 248 -12.57 -13.51 -16.64
C SER A 248 -11.63 -14.70 -16.52
N ALA A 249 -10.71 -14.88 -17.48
CA ALA A 249 -9.70 -15.93 -17.41
C ALA A 249 -8.71 -15.69 -16.26
N TYR A 250 -8.20 -14.47 -16.12
CA TYR A 250 -7.34 -14.08 -15.01
C TYR A 250 -8.01 -14.34 -13.66
N ASN A 251 -9.28 -13.94 -13.51
CA ASN A 251 -10.07 -14.23 -12.32
C ASN A 251 -10.08 -15.74 -11.99
N LYS A 252 -10.48 -16.57 -12.96
CA LYS A 252 -10.52 -18.03 -12.82
C LYS A 252 -9.15 -18.61 -12.41
N ILE A 253 -8.08 -18.22 -13.11
CA ILE A 253 -6.72 -18.73 -12.88
C ILE A 253 -6.23 -18.35 -11.48
N LYS A 254 -6.45 -17.12 -11.05
CA LYS A 254 -5.99 -16.65 -9.75
C LYS A 254 -6.72 -17.33 -8.58
N HIS A 255 -8.02 -17.60 -8.71
CA HIS A 255 -8.73 -18.43 -7.73
C HIS A 255 -8.16 -19.84 -7.63
N LEU A 256 -7.89 -20.48 -8.78
CA LEU A 256 -7.28 -21.80 -8.82
C LEU A 256 -5.89 -21.79 -8.17
N SER A 257 -5.11 -20.72 -8.34
CA SER A 257 -3.76 -20.59 -7.78
C SER A 257 -3.71 -20.57 -6.25
N LYS A 258 -4.84 -20.30 -5.57
CA LYS A 258 -4.93 -20.38 -4.11
C LYS A 258 -4.96 -21.82 -3.59
N ASN A 259 -5.20 -22.81 -4.45
CA ASN A 259 -5.29 -24.22 -4.09
C ASN A 259 -4.04 -24.97 -4.57
N SER A 260 -3.38 -25.70 -3.67
CA SER A 260 -2.10 -26.39 -3.95
C SER A 260 -2.20 -27.50 -5.01
N SER A 261 -3.39 -28.02 -5.30
CA SER A 261 -3.61 -29.16 -6.21
C SER A 261 -4.28 -28.76 -7.53
N SER A 262 -4.09 -27.52 -8.00
CA SER A 262 -4.80 -26.98 -9.17
C SER A 262 -3.94 -26.80 -10.44
N LYS A 263 -2.75 -27.41 -10.51
CA LYS A 263 -1.84 -27.27 -11.67
C LYS A 263 -2.54 -27.56 -13.01
N ASP A 264 -3.19 -28.70 -13.16
CA ASP A 264 -3.84 -29.08 -14.42
C ASP A 264 -5.04 -28.17 -14.74
N ALA A 265 -5.81 -27.78 -13.73
CA ALA A 265 -6.91 -26.82 -13.91
C ALA A 265 -6.43 -25.43 -14.35
N ILE A 266 -5.28 -24.97 -13.83
CA ILE A 266 -4.64 -23.72 -14.26
C ILE A 266 -4.16 -23.85 -15.70
N LYS A 267 -3.51 -24.96 -16.05
CA LYS A 267 -3.06 -25.23 -17.42
C LYS A 267 -4.23 -25.20 -18.40
N THR A 268 -5.31 -25.93 -18.11
CA THR A 268 -6.52 -25.92 -18.94
C THR A 268 -7.10 -24.52 -19.07
N ALA A 269 -7.20 -23.76 -17.97
CA ALA A 269 -7.73 -22.40 -18.02
C ALA A 269 -6.87 -21.45 -18.90
N LEU A 270 -5.55 -21.56 -18.86
CA LEU A 270 -4.64 -20.80 -19.72
C LEU A 270 -4.79 -21.17 -21.20
N LEU A 271 -4.91 -22.47 -21.52
CA LEU A 271 -5.10 -22.96 -22.89
C LEU A 271 -6.47 -22.57 -23.47
N ASP A 272 -7.54 -22.79 -22.71
CA ASP A 272 -8.91 -22.44 -23.11
C ASP A 272 -9.06 -20.94 -23.38
N SER A 273 -8.38 -20.12 -22.58
CA SER A 273 -8.37 -18.66 -22.74
C SER A 273 -7.36 -18.15 -23.78
N LYS A 274 -6.57 -19.04 -24.37
CA LYS A 274 -5.50 -18.71 -25.32
C LYS A 274 -4.56 -17.64 -24.77
N LEU A 275 -4.05 -17.88 -23.57
CA LEU A 275 -3.10 -16.99 -22.89
C LEU A 275 -1.80 -17.73 -22.58
N ILE A 276 -0.68 -17.10 -22.92
CA ILE A 276 0.68 -17.43 -22.47
C ILE A 276 1.24 -18.77 -22.96
N LEU A 277 0.58 -19.89 -22.66
CA LEU A 277 1.01 -21.24 -23.03
C LEU A 277 0.90 -21.45 -24.54
N ASP A 278 1.63 -22.43 -25.09
CA ASP A 278 1.65 -22.75 -26.53
C ASP A 278 1.91 -21.54 -27.44
N ASN A 279 2.74 -20.60 -26.96
CA ASN A 279 3.05 -19.34 -27.64
C ASN A 279 1.84 -18.44 -27.90
N TYR A 280 0.75 -18.61 -27.13
CA TYR A 280 -0.37 -17.68 -27.19
C TYR A 280 0.03 -16.27 -26.72
N PRO A 281 -0.70 -15.23 -27.16
CA PRO A 281 -0.37 -13.85 -26.85
C PRO A 281 -0.31 -13.57 -25.34
N MET A 282 0.57 -12.64 -24.98
CA MET A 282 0.66 -12.12 -23.62
C MET A 282 -0.49 -11.16 -23.31
N PRO A 283 -0.97 -11.12 -22.06
CA PRO A 283 -1.79 -10.00 -21.60
C PRO A 283 -1.04 -8.69 -21.83
N THR A 284 -1.74 -7.67 -22.33
CA THR A 284 -1.13 -6.36 -22.65
C THR A 284 -0.98 -5.47 -21.41
N ASN A 285 -1.64 -5.81 -20.31
CA ASN A 285 -1.45 -5.16 -19.02
C ASN A 285 -0.35 -5.87 -18.23
N GLY A 286 0.70 -5.14 -17.88
CA GLY A 286 1.91 -5.69 -17.25
C GLY A 286 1.66 -6.33 -15.90
N LYS A 287 0.76 -5.77 -15.07
CA LYS A 287 0.44 -6.34 -13.76
C LYS A 287 -0.23 -7.70 -13.86
N ILE A 288 -1.16 -7.87 -14.81
CA ILE A 288 -1.80 -9.16 -15.05
C ILE A 288 -0.83 -10.14 -15.72
N ALA A 289 -0.04 -9.68 -16.69
CA ALA A 289 0.99 -10.53 -17.31
C ALA A 289 1.98 -11.05 -16.25
N SER A 290 2.49 -10.17 -15.39
CA SER A 290 3.40 -10.48 -14.29
C SER A 290 2.80 -11.53 -13.34
N ASP A 291 1.55 -11.34 -12.91
CA ASP A 291 0.91 -12.28 -11.98
C ASP A 291 0.61 -13.65 -12.63
N LEU A 292 0.14 -13.67 -13.88
CA LEU A 292 -0.10 -14.92 -14.61
C LEU A 292 1.20 -15.67 -14.92
N LEU A 293 2.28 -14.98 -15.27
CA LEU A 293 3.60 -15.59 -15.46
C LEU A 293 4.14 -16.15 -14.15
N ARG A 294 4.04 -15.39 -13.05
CA ARG A 294 4.40 -15.88 -11.71
C ARG A 294 3.65 -17.15 -11.35
N ILE A 295 2.33 -17.19 -11.56
CA ILE A 295 1.51 -18.39 -11.35
C ILE A 295 1.99 -19.54 -12.23
N SER A 296 2.31 -19.27 -13.49
CA SER A 296 2.79 -20.29 -14.45
C SER A 296 4.15 -20.86 -14.05
N PHE A 297 5.10 -20.03 -13.60
CA PHE A 297 6.41 -20.47 -13.13
C PHE A 297 6.33 -21.25 -11.83
N ILE A 298 5.59 -20.76 -10.82
CA ILE A 298 5.42 -21.47 -9.54
C ILE A 298 4.81 -22.85 -9.73
N ASN A 299 3.86 -22.99 -10.67
CA ASN A 299 3.21 -24.27 -10.98
C ASN A 299 4.01 -25.12 -11.98
N ARG A 300 5.22 -24.69 -12.39
CA ARG A 300 6.07 -25.37 -13.37
C ARG A 300 5.33 -25.68 -14.67
N LEU A 301 4.54 -24.71 -15.15
CA LEU A 301 3.91 -24.73 -16.47
C LEU A 301 4.80 -24.08 -17.53
N LEU A 302 5.71 -23.23 -17.09
CA LEU A 302 6.76 -22.61 -17.88
C LEU A 302 8.09 -22.73 -17.12
N ASP A 303 9.19 -22.76 -17.86
CA ASP A 303 10.54 -22.55 -17.34
C ASP A 303 10.97 -21.10 -17.59
N GLN A 304 11.60 -20.46 -16.60
CA GLN A 304 11.96 -19.04 -16.69
C GLN A 304 13.05 -18.78 -17.72
N LYS A 305 14.05 -19.67 -17.82
CA LYS A 305 15.16 -19.51 -18.74
C LYS A 305 14.71 -19.73 -20.18
N GLU A 306 13.98 -20.82 -20.43
CA GLU A 306 13.41 -21.09 -21.76
C GLU A 306 12.46 -19.97 -22.20
N PHE A 307 11.63 -19.46 -21.28
CA PHE A 307 10.73 -18.35 -21.57
C PHE A 307 11.49 -17.08 -21.93
N PHE A 308 12.55 -16.72 -21.19
CA PHE A 308 13.37 -15.56 -21.51
C PHE A 308 14.04 -15.68 -22.88
N GLU A 309 14.64 -16.83 -23.19
CA GLU A 309 15.32 -17.07 -24.46
C GLU A 309 14.36 -16.96 -25.66
N LYS A 310 13.13 -17.45 -25.53
CA LYS A 310 12.14 -17.46 -26.63
C LYS A 310 11.31 -16.18 -26.72
N ARG A 311 10.96 -15.58 -25.58
CA ARG A 311 9.93 -14.53 -25.48
C ARG A 311 10.38 -13.28 -24.71
N GLY A 312 11.63 -13.19 -24.27
CA GLY A 312 12.14 -12.01 -23.58
C GLY A 312 12.00 -10.73 -24.41
N LYS A 313 12.30 -10.77 -25.71
CA LYS A 313 12.15 -9.61 -26.62
C LYS A 313 10.71 -9.13 -26.74
N GLU A 314 9.74 -10.05 -26.74
CA GLU A 314 8.32 -9.70 -26.76
C GLU A 314 7.95 -8.83 -25.54
N MET A 315 8.53 -9.09 -24.36
CA MET A 315 8.26 -8.28 -23.16
C MET A 315 8.74 -6.84 -23.32
N ILE A 316 9.91 -6.63 -23.93
CA ILE A 316 10.42 -5.28 -24.22
C ILE A 316 9.51 -4.58 -25.23
N GLU A 317 9.15 -5.26 -26.33
CA GLU A 317 8.30 -4.70 -27.38
C GLU A 317 6.92 -4.29 -26.84
N LEU A 318 6.32 -5.13 -26.00
CA LEU A 318 5.05 -4.81 -25.35
C LEU A 318 5.21 -3.66 -24.35
N ALA A 319 6.28 -3.65 -23.55
CA ALA A 319 6.57 -2.54 -22.63
C ALA A 319 6.67 -1.21 -23.38
N ASP A 320 7.35 -1.19 -24.53
CA ASP A 320 7.53 0.01 -25.36
C ASP A 320 6.23 0.47 -26.02
N THR A 321 5.45 -0.49 -26.51
CA THR A 321 4.16 -0.25 -27.19
C THR A 321 3.13 0.32 -26.24
N TYR A 322 2.99 -0.27 -25.04
CA TYR A 322 1.97 0.10 -24.08
C TYR A 322 2.43 1.10 -23.03
N LYS A 323 3.72 1.47 -23.04
CA LYS A 323 4.36 2.31 -22.01
C LYS A 323 4.03 1.81 -20.60
N ASP A 324 4.14 0.48 -20.41
CA ASP A 324 3.85 -0.21 -19.17
C ASP A 324 5.15 -0.68 -18.51
N GLU A 325 5.51 -0.08 -17.38
CA GLU A 325 6.74 -0.40 -16.64
C GLU A 325 6.78 -1.84 -16.13
N GLU A 326 5.63 -2.46 -15.86
CA GLU A 326 5.60 -3.79 -15.27
C GLU A 326 5.95 -4.86 -16.29
N LEU A 327 5.71 -4.61 -17.59
CA LEU A 327 6.20 -5.47 -18.67
C LEU A 327 7.73 -5.42 -18.79
N LEU A 328 8.33 -4.24 -18.63
CA LEU A 328 9.78 -4.12 -18.57
C LEU A 328 10.33 -4.79 -17.30
N ASN A 329 9.61 -4.70 -16.17
CA ASN A 329 9.98 -5.35 -14.92
C ASN A 329 9.98 -6.89 -15.05
N ILE A 330 9.04 -7.47 -15.80
CA ILE A 330 9.06 -8.90 -16.15
C ILE A 330 10.35 -9.25 -16.91
N TYR A 331 10.71 -8.46 -17.93
CA TYR A 331 11.94 -8.68 -18.68
C TYR A 331 13.17 -8.62 -17.77
N ALA A 332 13.31 -7.57 -16.96
CA ALA A 332 14.45 -7.39 -16.07
C ALA A 332 14.55 -8.52 -15.04
N TYR A 333 13.42 -8.95 -14.46
CA TYR A 333 13.40 -10.10 -13.57
C TYR A 333 13.93 -11.36 -14.27
N LEU A 334 13.46 -11.66 -15.47
CA LEU A 334 13.91 -12.82 -16.23
C LEU A 334 15.39 -12.71 -16.64
N GLU A 335 15.85 -11.53 -17.04
CA GLU A 335 17.27 -11.25 -17.33
C GLU A 335 18.13 -11.55 -16.11
N SER A 336 17.69 -11.12 -14.91
CA SER A 336 18.39 -11.40 -13.65
C SER A 336 18.44 -12.88 -13.28
N VAL A 337 17.38 -13.63 -13.56
CA VAL A 337 17.33 -15.07 -13.32
C VAL A 337 18.31 -15.81 -14.24
N VAL A 338 18.41 -15.40 -15.51
CA VAL A 338 19.25 -16.08 -16.51
C VAL A 338 20.71 -15.70 -16.41
N THR A 339 21.01 -14.42 -16.18
CA THR A 339 22.38 -13.88 -16.23
C THR A 339 22.97 -13.62 -14.84
N GLY A 340 22.15 -13.66 -13.78
CA GLY A 340 22.54 -13.32 -12.41
C GLY A 340 22.42 -11.85 -12.05
N HIS A 341 22.13 -10.97 -13.02
CA HIS A 341 21.97 -9.52 -12.81
C HIS A 341 21.04 -8.88 -13.86
N VAL A 342 20.54 -7.68 -13.61
CA VAL A 342 19.89 -6.85 -14.64
C VAL A 342 20.99 -6.05 -15.35
N SER A 343 20.91 -5.89 -16.66
CA SER A 343 21.90 -5.08 -17.37
C SER A 343 21.71 -3.59 -17.09
N GLU A 344 22.81 -2.83 -17.09
CA GLU A 344 22.78 -1.38 -16.90
C GLU A 344 21.88 -0.68 -17.94
N GLN A 345 21.81 -1.21 -19.17
CA GLN A 345 20.93 -0.69 -20.21
C GLN A 345 19.46 -0.83 -19.83
N THR A 346 19.04 -2.01 -19.37
CA THR A 346 17.67 -2.25 -18.89
C THR A 346 17.32 -1.36 -17.71
N ASP A 347 18.23 -1.26 -16.74
CA ASP A 347 18.05 -0.41 -15.55
C ASP A 347 17.95 1.08 -15.90
N LYS A 348 18.83 1.59 -16.76
CA LYS A 348 18.77 2.98 -17.22
C LYS A 348 17.52 3.26 -18.04
N LYS A 349 17.04 2.30 -18.83
CA LYS A 349 15.77 2.44 -19.57
C LYS A 349 14.59 2.54 -18.61
N GLY A 350 14.46 1.59 -17.68
CA GLY A 350 13.36 1.58 -16.70
C GLY A 350 13.36 2.80 -15.78
N TRP A 351 14.53 3.28 -15.39
CA TRP A 351 14.64 4.52 -14.62
C TRP A 351 14.33 5.75 -15.47
N ASN A 352 15.05 5.97 -16.57
CA ASN A 352 15.00 7.27 -17.26
C ASN A 352 13.76 7.47 -18.12
N GLU A 353 13.26 6.41 -18.76
CA GLU A 353 12.10 6.48 -19.66
C GLU A 353 10.79 6.19 -18.92
N TYR A 354 10.77 5.16 -18.06
CA TYR A 354 9.57 4.74 -17.34
C TYR A 354 9.42 5.39 -15.96
N LYS A 355 10.43 6.16 -15.51
CA LYS A 355 10.44 6.85 -14.21
C LYS A 355 10.25 5.89 -13.04
N SER A 356 10.82 4.69 -13.14
CA SER A 356 10.58 3.62 -12.18
C SER A 356 11.68 3.54 -11.13
N GLU A 357 11.30 3.72 -9.86
CA GLU A 357 12.20 3.66 -8.70
C GLU A 357 12.91 2.30 -8.60
N LYS A 358 12.21 1.21 -8.92
CA LYS A 358 12.74 -0.16 -8.84
C LYS A 358 14.01 -0.34 -9.68
N PHE A 359 14.03 0.25 -10.88
CA PHE A 359 15.16 0.17 -11.80
C PHE A 359 16.31 1.09 -11.39
N ALA A 360 16.02 2.27 -10.83
CA ALA A 360 17.06 3.09 -10.21
C ALA A 360 17.73 2.36 -9.04
N ILE A 361 16.93 1.70 -8.19
CA ILE A 361 17.45 0.87 -7.09
C ILE A 361 18.30 -0.28 -7.63
N SER A 362 17.80 -1.02 -8.63
CA SER A 362 18.52 -2.11 -9.27
C SER A 362 19.87 -1.64 -9.84
N TYR A 363 19.89 -0.49 -10.51
CA TYR A 363 21.10 0.12 -11.05
C TYR A 363 22.18 0.30 -9.98
N PHE A 364 21.84 0.95 -8.86
CA PHE A 364 22.81 1.20 -7.79
C PHE A 364 23.20 -0.09 -7.06
N ILE A 365 22.30 -1.05 -6.91
CA ILE A 365 22.68 -2.37 -6.37
C ILE A 365 23.70 -3.04 -7.30
N GLY A 366 23.49 -3.00 -8.61
CA GLY A 366 24.38 -3.56 -9.63
C GLY A 366 25.76 -2.88 -9.68
N LEU A 367 25.84 -1.60 -9.37
CA LEU A 367 27.12 -0.89 -9.23
C LEU A 367 27.94 -1.37 -8.02
N ALA A 368 27.29 -1.90 -6.98
CA ALA A 368 27.93 -2.44 -5.78
C ALA A 368 29.00 -1.50 -5.18
N ASN A 369 30.27 -1.92 -5.14
CA ASN A 369 31.39 -1.15 -4.59
C ASN A 369 31.87 0.01 -5.51
N LYS A 370 31.34 0.10 -6.74
CA LYS A 370 31.62 1.22 -7.65
C LYS A 370 30.79 2.45 -7.31
N ASN A 371 29.78 2.32 -6.45
CA ASN A 371 29.03 3.46 -5.96
C ASN A 371 29.95 4.43 -5.22
N LYS A 372 29.69 5.72 -5.43
CA LYS A 372 30.37 6.82 -4.75
C LYS A 372 29.35 7.77 -4.18
N TYR A 373 29.69 8.39 -3.06
CA TYR A 373 28.82 9.35 -2.40
C TYR A 373 28.48 10.53 -3.32
N ASP A 374 29.46 11.02 -4.09
CA ASP A 374 29.32 12.14 -5.01
C ASP A 374 28.97 11.70 -6.45
N ASN A 375 28.40 10.50 -6.62
CA ASN A 375 27.98 10.03 -7.94
C ASN A 375 26.84 10.94 -8.48
N PRO A 376 27.00 11.58 -9.65
CA PRO A 376 25.96 12.43 -10.23
C PRO A 376 24.66 11.68 -10.53
N ASP A 377 24.74 10.39 -10.88
CA ASP A 377 23.54 9.57 -11.06
C ASP A 377 22.81 9.39 -9.72
N LEU A 378 23.53 9.19 -8.62
CA LEU A 378 22.89 9.05 -7.30
C LEU A 378 22.19 10.35 -6.88
N GLU A 379 22.79 11.50 -7.16
CA GLU A 379 22.17 12.80 -6.91
C GLU A 379 20.89 12.98 -7.73
N LYS A 380 20.94 12.64 -9.03
CA LYS A 380 19.75 12.62 -9.89
C LYS A 380 18.67 11.67 -9.36
N ALA A 381 19.04 10.49 -8.87
CA ALA A 381 18.08 9.52 -8.33
C ALA A 381 17.38 10.03 -7.05
N LEU A 382 18.10 10.76 -6.20
CA LEU A 382 17.53 11.41 -5.02
C LEU A 382 16.52 12.51 -5.39
N MET A 383 16.77 13.21 -6.50
CA MET A 383 15.82 14.19 -7.06
C MET A 383 14.62 13.54 -7.73
N ASP A 384 14.83 12.47 -8.49
CA ASP A 384 13.77 11.73 -9.17
C ASP A 384 12.86 11.00 -8.17
N PHE A 385 13.43 10.48 -7.06
CA PHE A 385 12.73 9.68 -6.05
C PHE A 385 12.98 10.18 -4.62
N PRO A 386 12.53 11.40 -4.27
CA PRO A 386 12.83 12.04 -2.98
C PRO A 386 12.25 11.30 -1.77
N ASN A 387 11.30 10.39 -1.99
CA ASN A 387 10.66 9.58 -0.95
C ASN A 387 11.19 8.14 -0.88
N SER A 388 12.17 7.76 -1.71
CA SER A 388 12.72 6.40 -1.71
C SER A 388 13.65 6.16 -0.53
N SER A 389 13.25 5.31 0.42
CA SER A 389 14.17 4.94 1.50
C SER A 389 15.39 4.16 1.00
N LYS A 390 15.24 3.38 -0.08
CA LYS A 390 16.35 2.59 -0.65
C LYS A 390 17.38 3.44 -1.38
N ILE A 391 16.99 4.46 -2.14
CA ILE A 391 17.96 5.36 -2.80
C ILE A 391 18.71 6.18 -1.74
N HIS A 392 18.01 6.71 -0.74
CA HIS A 392 18.65 7.38 0.40
C HIS A 392 19.60 6.44 1.15
N TRP A 393 19.24 5.15 1.30
CA TRP A 393 20.09 4.15 1.93
C TRP A 393 21.38 3.88 1.15
N VAL A 394 21.34 3.92 -0.20
CA VAL A 394 22.54 3.84 -1.03
C VAL A 394 23.49 5.01 -0.70
N LYS A 395 22.98 6.24 -0.59
CA LYS A 395 23.77 7.43 -0.22
C LYS A 395 24.40 7.29 1.17
N LEU A 396 23.62 6.90 2.16
CA LEU A 396 24.10 6.63 3.53
C LEU A 396 25.23 5.60 3.55
N ASN A 397 25.09 4.50 2.81
CA ASN A 397 26.15 3.49 2.75
C ASN A 397 27.42 3.99 2.08
N CYS A 398 27.30 4.79 1.01
CA CYS A 398 28.46 5.39 0.37
C CYS A 398 29.20 6.29 1.36
N ALA A 399 28.48 7.13 2.13
CA ALA A 399 29.07 7.96 3.17
C ALA A 399 29.83 7.12 4.20
N LYS A 400 29.21 6.05 4.69
CA LYS A 400 29.81 5.16 5.67
C LYS A 400 31.09 4.48 5.15
N ILE A 401 31.06 3.97 3.92
CA ILE A 401 32.22 3.29 3.30
C ILE A 401 33.36 4.27 3.06
N GLU A 402 33.05 5.51 2.67
CA GLU A 402 34.03 6.56 2.40
C GLU A 402 34.50 7.30 3.67
N GLY A 403 34.00 6.94 4.85
CA GLY A 403 34.35 7.60 6.12
C GLY A 403 33.84 9.04 6.23
N LYS A 404 32.77 9.39 5.51
CA LYS A 404 32.11 10.70 5.58
C LYS A 404 31.15 10.77 6.77
N ASN A 405 30.80 11.98 7.19
CA ASN A 405 29.76 12.20 8.20
C ASN A 405 28.42 11.64 7.68
N ILE A 406 27.81 10.74 8.45
CA ILE A 406 26.59 10.03 8.05
C ILE A 406 25.30 10.62 8.63
N LYS A 407 25.39 11.56 9.58
CA LYS A 407 24.25 11.99 10.41
C LYS A 407 23.08 12.50 9.56
N THR A 408 23.36 13.40 8.62
CA THR A 408 22.34 13.99 7.75
C THR A 408 21.68 12.92 6.87
N ASP A 409 22.48 12.08 6.21
CA ASP A 409 21.98 11.00 5.35
C ASP A 409 21.19 9.95 6.15
N LEU A 410 21.61 9.65 7.38
CA LEU A 410 20.92 8.73 8.29
C LEU A 410 19.54 9.26 8.66
N ILE A 411 19.43 10.54 9.01
CA ILE A 411 18.15 11.18 9.35
C ILE A 411 17.20 11.13 8.15
N GLU A 412 17.69 11.44 6.94
CA GLU A 412 16.84 11.38 5.74
C GLU A 412 16.36 9.97 5.43
N VAL A 413 17.25 8.97 5.50
CA VAL A 413 16.86 7.55 5.38
C VAL A 413 15.78 7.19 6.39
N MET A 414 15.94 7.56 7.67
CA MET A 414 14.96 7.26 8.71
C MET A 414 13.59 7.89 8.41
N LYS A 415 13.57 9.16 7.99
CA LYS A 415 12.32 9.86 7.60
C LYS A 415 11.62 9.16 6.45
N LYS A 416 12.34 8.65 5.44
CA LYS A 416 11.73 7.92 4.32
C LYS A 416 11.34 6.49 4.69
N GLU A 417 12.10 5.85 5.57
CA GLU A 417 11.86 4.48 5.99
C GLU A 417 10.58 4.38 6.83
N PHE A 418 10.23 5.36 7.68
CA PHE A 418 8.91 5.40 8.32
C PHE A 418 7.76 5.39 7.31
N LYS A 419 7.88 6.10 6.19
CA LYS A 419 6.82 6.19 5.18
C LYS A 419 6.63 4.92 4.37
N THR A 420 7.70 4.14 4.21
CA THR A 420 7.74 3.10 3.17
C THR A 420 8.05 1.71 3.70
N LEU A 421 8.74 1.61 4.84
CA LEU A 421 9.46 0.42 5.29
C LEU A 421 10.23 -0.25 4.14
N GLY A 422 10.76 0.59 3.24
CA GLY A 422 11.19 0.18 1.91
C GLY A 422 12.47 -0.64 1.91
N SER A 423 13.31 -0.55 2.94
CA SER A 423 14.55 -1.32 3.02
C SER A 423 14.33 -2.85 3.06
N SER A 424 13.18 -3.27 3.60
CA SER A 424 12.78 -4.68 3.66
C SER A 424 11.75 -4.99 2.58
N GLN A 425 11.98 -6.05 1.80
CA GLN A 425 10.96 -6.53 0.84
C GLN A 425 9.67 -6.96 1.56
N ALA A 426 9.79 -7.46 2.79
CA ALA A 426 8.65 -7.83 3.63
C ALA A 426 8.10 -6.65 4.46
N LYS A 427 8.60 -5.41 4.24
CA LYS A 427 8.10 -4.19 4.88
C LYS A 427 8.15 -4.24 6.41
N TYR A 428 9.26 -4.74 6.96
CA TYR A 428 9.50 -4.80 8.41
C TYR A 428 10.40 -3.65 8.88
N SER A 429 10.08 -3.11 10.06
CA SER A 429 10.79 -2.00 10.71
C SER A 429 12.17 -2.34 11.32
N TYR A 430 12.77 -3.48 10.98
CA TYR A 430 14.09 -3.87 11.52
C TYR A 430 15.21 -2.89 11.13
N ALA A 431 15.15 -2.30 9.94
CA ALA A 431 16.11 -1.28 9.54
C ALA A 431 15.99 -0.02 10.40
N LEU A 432 14.77 0.45 10.67
CA LEU A 432 14.52 1.57 11.60
C LEU A 432 15.14 1.31 12.97
N LYS A 433 14.98 0.10 13.52
CA LYS A 433 15.63 -0.27 14.79
C LYS A 433 17.14 -0.03 14.75
N ASN A 434 17.79 -0.46 13.68
CA ASN A 434 19.24 -0.29 13.52
C ASN A 434 19.61 1.18 13.30
N TYR A 435 18.81 1.93 12.54
CA TYR A 435 19.06 3.35 12.30
C TYR A 435 18.93 4.19 13.56
N PHE A 436 17.94 3.93 14.43
CA PHE A 436 17.84 4.60 15.72
C PHE A 436 19.04 4.31 16.63
N TYR A 437 19.56 3.08 16.62
CA TYR A 437 20.79 2.74 17.34
C TYR A 437 22.01 3.50 16.79
N LEU A 438 22.12 3.64 15.46
CA LEU A 438 23.18 4.44 14.85
C LEU A 438 23.03 5.92 15.20
N LEU A 439 21.82 6.47 15.12
CA LEU A 439 21.55 7.88 15.41
C LEU A 439 21.90 8.25 16.85
N GLU A 440 21.67 7.33 17.80
CA GLU A 440 22.09 7.51 19.19
C GLU A 440 23.60 7.65 19.35
N ASN A 441 24.42 7.01 18.50
CA ASN A 441 25.87 7.15 18.55
C ASN A 441 26.39 8.41 17.83
N GLU A 442 25.55 9.09 17.05
CA GLU A 442 25.88 10.30 16.27
C GLU A 442 25.42 11.60 16.96
N ILE A 443 24.80 11.51 18.13
CA ILE A 443 24.35 12.64 18.98
C ILE A 443 25.14 12.60 20.27
#